data_AF-A0A9D3AXR5-F1
#
_entry.id   AF-A0A9D3AXR5-F1
#
_cell.length_a   1.000
_cell.length_b   1.000
_cell.length_c   1.000
_cell.angle_alpha   90.00
_cell.angle_beta   90.00
_cell.angle_gamma   90.00
#
_symmetry.space_group_name_H-M   'P 1'
#
loop_
_entity.id
_entity.type
_entity.pdbx_description
1 polymer ?
#
loop_
_entity_poly.entity_id
_entity_poly.type
_entity_poly.pdbx_seq_one_letter_code
_entity_poly.pdbx_strand_id
1 'polypeptide(L)'
;MSLPDLKATLKEKNHREIIGSCCVKTKNGIPVKIVFIQNRNNKREWLAILTTDLELDDAEIVRIYGMRWGIEVFFKSAKSLFKLGSEFQGKSFDMLIAHTTVVITRYMLLEWERRQNQDFRSYGELWVCP
;
A
#
# COMPACT_ATOMS: atom_id res chain seq x y z
N MET A 1 -27.20 -0.24 -1.42
CA MET A 1 -26.56 1.03 -1.04
C MET A 1 -25.33 1.23 -1.89
N SER A 2 -25.18 2.43 -2.45
CA SER A 2 -23.95 2.85 -3.12
C SER A 2 -22.95 3.44 -2.10
N LEU A 3 -21.66 3.51 -2.45
CA LEU A 3 -20.64 4.09 -1.58
C LEU A 3 -20.91 5.57 -1.18
N PRO A 4 -21.43 6.43 -2.09
CA PRO A 4 -21.88 7.78 -1.72
C PRO A 4 -22.96 7.81 -0.63
N ASP A 5 -23.93 6.87 -0.69
CA ASP A 5 -25.01 6.78 0.30
C ASP A 5 -24.47 6.40 1.69
N LEU A 6 -23.49 5.49 1.72
CA LEU A 6 -22.80 5.10 2.96
C LEU A 6 -22.02 6.27 3.55
N LYS A 7 -21.32 7.04 2.71
CA LYS A 7 -20.60 8.24 3.15
C LYS A 7 -21.56 9.27 3.76
N ALA A 8 -22.72 9.51 3.15
CA ALA A 8 -23.71 10.46 3.64
C ALA A 8 -24.28 10.10 5.03
N THR A 9 -24.19 8.82 5.42
CA THR A 9 -24.67 8.32 6.71
C THR A 9 -23.64 8.50 7.84
N LEU A 10 -22.40 8.87 7.51
CA LEU A 10 -21.31 8.98 8.49
C LEU A 10 -21.34 10.33 9.22
N LYS A 11 -21.10 10.28 10.54
CA LYS A 11 -20.70 11.47 11.30
C LYS A 11 -19.23 11.74 11.04
N GLU A 12 -18.90 12.95 10.59
CA GLU A 12 -17.52 13.37 10.38
C GLU A 12 -16.73 13.26 11.68
N LYS A 13 -15.66 12.46 11.68
CA LYS A 13 -14.70 12.45 12.79
C LYS A 13 -13.68 13.58 12.57
N ASN A 14 -13.31 14.27 13.64
CA ASN A 14 -12.46 15.47 13.61
C ASN A 14 -10.95 15.15 13.45
N HIS A 15 -10.61 14.05 12.75
CA HIS A 15 -9.25 13.77 12.34
C HIS A 15 -9.03 14.35 10.94
N ARG A 16 -8.02 15.22 10.78
CA ARG A 16 -7.78 16.08 9.61
C ARG A 16 -7.82 15.39 8.23
N GLU A 17 -7.79 14.06 8.15
CA GLU A 17 -7.81 13.29 6.90
C GLU A 17 -8.86 12.16 6.85
N ILE A 18 -9.40 11.71 7.98
CA ILE A 18 -10.34 10.59 8.04
C ILE A 18 -11.74 11.14 8.19
N ILE A 19 -12.57 10.94 7.16
CA ILE A 19 -13.96 11.42 7.12
C ILE A 19 -14.80 10.60 8.10
N GLY A 20 -14.64 9.28 8.09
CA GLY A 20 -15.33 8.37 9.01
C GLY A 20 -15.19 6.92 8.59
N SER A 21 -15.74 6.01 9.38
CA SER A 21 -15.74 4.58 9.09
C SER A 21 -17.10 3.95 9.37
N CYS A 22 -17.46 2.93 8.59
CA CYS A 22 -18.65 2.11 8.81
C CYS A 22 -18.34 0.62 8.68
N CYS A 23 -18.99 -0.18 9.52
CA CYS A 23 -19.00 -1.62 9.37
C CYS A 23 -20.21 -2.01 8.53
N VAL A 24 -19.96 -2.71 7.42
CA VAL A 24 -20.99 -3.18 6.50
C VAL A 24 -20.81 -4.67 6.25
N LYS A 25 -21.86 -5.34 5.76
CA LYS A 25 -21.76 -6.71 5.27
C LYS A 25 -21.75 -6.70 3.76
N THR A 26 -20.85 -7.46 3.16
CA THR A 26 -20.87 -7.70 1.71
C THR A 26 -22.13 -8.48 1.33
N LYS A 27 -22.44 -8.56 0.03
CA LYS A 27 -23.54 -9.39 -0.49
C LYS A 27 -23.42 -10.86 -0.07
N ASN A 28 -22.20 -11.31 0.19
CA ASN A 28 -21.89 -12.69 0.59
C ASN A 28 -21.89 -12.87 2.12
N GLY A 29 -22.32 -11.87 2.90
CA GLY A 29 -22.40 -11.96 4.37
C GLY A 29 -21.09 -11.71 5.11
N ILE A 30 -19.97 -11.50 4.41
CA ILE A 30 -18.67 -11.22 5.03
C ILE A 30 -18.72 -9.82 5.66
N PRO A 31 -18.48 -9.69 6.98
CA PRO A 31 -18.42 -8.40 7.63
C PRO A 31 -17.11 -7.71 7.23
N VAL A 32 -17.21 -6.43 6.87
CA VAL A 32 -16.09 -5.61 6.44
C VAL A 32 -16.23 -4.22 7.05
N LYS A 33 -15.10 -3.57 7.30
CA LYS A 33 -15.05 -2.18 7.73
C LYS A 33 -14.53 -1.34 6.58
N ILE A 34 -15.25 -0.26 6.28
CA ILE A 34 -14.89 0.71 5.23
C ILE A 34 -14.50 2.01 5.91
N VAL A 35 -13.31 2.51 5.58
CA VAL A 35 -12.77 3.78 6.06
C VAL A 35 -12.73 4.77 4.90
N PHE A 36 -13.37 5.93 5.09
CA PHE A 36 -13.40 7.01 4.11
C PHE A 36 -12.35 8.06 4.47
N ILE A 37 -11.51 8.39 3.49
CA ILE A 37 -10.36 9.29 3.64
C ILE A 37 -10.49 10.41 2.63
N GLN A 38 -10.12 11.61 3.05
CA GLN A 38 -10.04 12.76 2.18
C GLN A 38 -8.78 12.66 1.30
N ASN A 39 -8.94 12.77 -0.03
CA ASN A 39 -7.78 12.75 -0.91
C ASN A 39 -6.90 14.00 -0.68
N ARG A 40 -5.61 13.79 -0.37
CA ARG A 40 -4.61 14.85 -0.14
C ARG A 40 -4.36 15.69 -1.39
N ASN A 41 -4.38 15.07 -2.57
CA ASN A 41 -4.10 15.74 -3.85
C ASN A 41 -5.31 16.51 -4.38
N ASN A 42 -6.52 15.99 -4.14
CA ASN A 42 -7.76 16.64 -4.57
C ASN A 42 -8.81 16.61 -3.45
N LYS A 43 -9.00 17.74 -2.76
CA LYS A 43 -9.97 17.87 -1.65
C LYS A 43 -11.44 17.69 -2.07
N ARG A 44 -11.75 17.61 -3.36
CA ARG A 44 -13.11 17.30 -3.84
C ARG A 44 -13.37 15.79 -3.93
N GLU A 45 -12.30 15.00 -3.94
CA GLU A 45 -12.35 13.55 -4.04
C GLU A 45 -12.09 12.87 -2.70
N TRP A 46 -12.66 11.69 -2.53
CA TRP A 46 -12.47 10.86 -1.36
C TRP A 46 -12.08 9.45 -1.79
N LEU A 47 -11.33 8.77 -0.93
CA LEU A 47 -10.92 7.38 -1.09
C LEU A 47 -11.64 6.54 -0.06
N ALA A 48 -12.08 5.35 -0.44
CA ALA A 48 -12.57 4.35 0.50
C ALA A 48 -11.59 3.17 0.55
N ILE A 49 -11.15 2.84 1.76
CA ILE A 49 -10.35 1.64 2.04
C ILE A 49 -11.27 0.61 2.70
N LEU A 50 -11.22 -0.62 2.22
CA LEU A 50 -11.96 -1.74 2.78
C LEU A 50 -11.00 -2.67 3.51
N THR A 51 -11.36 -3.07 4.71
CA THR A 51 -10.66 -4.09 5.51
C THR A 51 -11.64 -5.17 5.98
N THR A 52 -11.14 -6.39 6.10
CA THR A 52 -11.88 -7.53 6.70
C THR A 52 -11.68 -7.59 8.22
N ASP A 53 -10.65 -6.93 8.74
CA ASP A 53 -10.40 -6.85 10.17
C ASP A 53 -11.19 -5.66 10.76
N LEU A 54 -12.10 -5.96 11.68
CA LEU A 54 -13.03 -5.01 12.27
C LEU A 54 -12.46 -4.34 13.53
N GLU A 55 -11.43 -4.93 14.14
CA GLU A 55 -10.85 -4.47 15.41
C GLU A 55 -9.78 -3.39 15.21
N LEU A 56 -9.19 -3.32 14.01
CA LEU A 56 -8.21 -2.30 13.67
C LEU A 56 -8.80 -0.88 13.76
N ASP A 57 -8.00 0.01 14.34
CA ASP A 57 -8.31 1.43 14.38
C ASP A 57 -8.29 2.06 12.97
N ASP A 58 -9.08 3.11 12.78
CA ASP A 58 -9.20 3.81 11.50
C ASP A 58 -7.84 4.35 11.03
N ALA A 59 -7.01 4.88 11.94
CA ALA A 59 -5.69 5.43 11.61
C ALA A 59 -4.69 4.33 11.21
N GLU A 60 -4.78 3.16 11.83
CA GLU A 60 -3.92 2.02 11.54
C GLU A 60 -4.22 1.42 10.17
N ILE A 61 -5.50 1.34 9.80
CA ILE A 61 -5.93 0.94 8.46
C ILE A 61 -5.33 1.89 7.40
N VAL A 62 -5.36 3.21 7.66
CA VAL A 62 -4.76 4.21 6.76
C VAL A 62 -3.25 4.03 6.68
N ARG A 63 -2.57 3.77 7.82
CA ARG A 63 -1.12 3.56 7.89
C ARG A 63 -0.68 2.35 7.06
N ILE A 64 -1.35 1.21 7.24
CA ILE A 64 -1.07 -0.03 6.51
C ILE A 64 -1.30 0.18 5.01
N TYR A 65 -2.41 0.83 4.64
CA TYR A 65 -2.65 1.16 3.24
C TYR A 65 -1.62 2.12 2.66
N GLY A 66 -1.08 3.04 3.46
CA GLY A 66 0.02 3.93 3.07
C GLY A 66 1.27 3.17 2.62
N MET A 67 1.55 2.00 3.19
CA MET A 67 2.66 1.14 2.77
C MET A 67 2.51 0.64 1.32
N ARG A 68 1.29 0.60 0.77
CA ARG A 68 1.01 0.20 -0.63
C ARG A 68 1.78 1.06 -1.63
N TRP A 69 2.01 2.35 -1.31
CA TRP A 69 2.77 3.24 -2.18
C TRP A 69 4.20 2.75 -2.45
N GLY A 70 4.77 1.96 -1.54
CA GLY A 70 6.09 1.35 -1.72
C GLY A 70 6.20 0.52 -3.00
N ILE A 71 5.12 -0.15 -3.42
CA ILE A 71 5.08 -0.95 -4.65
C ILE A 71 5.17 -0.04 -5.90
N GLU A 72 4.54 1.14 -5.87
CA GLU A 72 4.59 2.09 -6.98
C GLU A 72 6.00 2.67 -7.13
N VAL A 73 6.65 3.00 -6.01
CA VAL A 73 8.06 3.43 -5.99
C VAL A 73 8.97 2.31 -6.50
N PHE A 74 8.75 1.07 -6.06
CA PHE A 74 9.49 -0.10 -6.56
C PHE A 74 9.37 -0.21 -8.08
N PHE A 75 8.16 -0.22 -8.64
CA PHE A 75 7.99 -0.36 -10.09
C PHE A 75 8.53 0.83 -10.88
N LYS A 76 8.47 2.05 -10.32
CA LYS A 76 9.12 3.23 -10.90
C LYS A 76 10.63 3.02 -11.00
N SER A 77 11.27 2.62 -9.90
CA SER A 77 12.71 2.35 -9.84
C SER A 77 13.12 1.16 -10.71
N ALA A 78 12.34 0.07 -10.70
CA ALA A 78 12.58 -1.11 -11.53
C ALA A 78 12.61 -0.76 -13.02
N LYS A 79 11.65 0.05 -13.49
CA LYS A 79 11.60 0.50 -14.89
C LYS A 79 12.67 1.51 -15.23
N SER A 80 12.92 2.51 -14.38
CA SER A 80 13.83 3.61 -14.71
C SER A 80 15.30 3.27 -14.50
N LEU A 81 15.64 2.65 -13.36
CA LEU A 81 17.02 2.40 -12.94
C LEU A 81 17.52 1.05 -13.43
N PHE A 82 16.69 0.01 -13.33
CA PHE A 82 17.03 -1.36 -13.73
C PHE A 82 16.46 -1.74 -15.09
N LYS A 83 15.94 -0.75 -15.84
CA LYS A 83 15.49 -0.89 -17.23
C LYS A 83 14.56 -2.09 -17.47
N LEU A 84 13.70 -2.38 -16.49
CA LEU A 84 12.74 -3.48 -16.57
C LEU A 84 11.85 -3.31 -17.81
N GLY A 85 12.04 -4.20 -18.79
CA GLY A 85 11.30 -4.23 -20.06
C GLY A 85 11.93 -3.47 -21.23
N SER A 86 12.96 -2.65 -21.02
CA SER A 86 13.66 -1.92 -22.09
C SER A 86 15.05 -2.47 -22.39
N GLU A 87 15.77 -2.99 -21.39
CA GLU A 87 17.12 -3.58 -21.56
C GLU A 87 17.08 -4.96 -22.24
N PHE A 88 16.01 -5.72 -22.02
CA PHE A 88 15.94 -7.11 -22.44
C PHE A 88 14.69 -7.40 -23.28
N GLN A 89 14.87 -7.75 -24.56
CA GLN A 89 13.80 -8.07 -25.53
C GLN A 89 13.72 -9.57 -25.82
N GLY A 90 13.95 -10.38 -24.80
CA GLY A 90 13.92 -11.83 -24.91
C GLY A 90 12.54 -12.38 -25.25
N LYS A 91 12.46 -13.27 -26.24
CA LYS A 91 11.19 -13.88 -26.67
C LYS A 91 10.80 -15.14 -25.88
N SER A 92 11.74 -15.75 -25.16
CA SER A 92 11.50 -16.96 -24.37
C SER A 92 11.04 -16.61 -22.95
N PHE A 93 10.08 -17.36 -22.43
CA PHE A 93 9.48 -17.11 -21.11
C PHE A 93 10.51 -17.26 -19.97
N ASP A 94 11.35 -18.30 -20.02
CA ASP A 94 12.42 -18.52 -19.04
C ASP A 94 13.38 -17.34 -18.95
N MET A 95 13.60 -16.68 -20.08
CA MET A 95 14.48 -15.53 -20.20
C MET A 95 13.87 -14.27 -19.56
N LEU A 96 12.55 -14.10 -19.70
CA LEU A 96 11.80 -13.03 -19.03
C LEU A 96 11.75 -13.24 -17.51
N ILE A 97 11.60 -14.50 -17.07
CA ILE A 97 11.66 -14.84 -15.64
C ILE A 97 13.05 -14.54 -15.09
N ALA A 98 14.11 -15.03 -15.73
CA ALA A 98 15.48 -14.81 -15.28
C ALA A 98 15.81 -13.31 -15.18
N HIS A 99 15.44 -12.54 -16.21
CA HIS A 99 15.64 -11.08 -16.21
C HIS A 99 14.89 -10.39 -15.07
N THR A 100 13.61 -10.71 -14.89
CA THR A 100 12.79 -10.15 -13.80
C THR A 100 13.37 -10.50 -12.42
N THR A 101 13.81 -11.74 -12.22
CA THR A 101 14.44 -12.18 -10.96
C THR A 101 15.73 -11.40 -10.68
N VAL A 102 16.57 -11.18 -11.69
CA VAL A 102 17.81 -10.40 -11.55
C VAL A 102 17.50 -8.95 -11.18
N VAL A 103 16.52 -8.31 -11.84
CA VAL A 103 16.11 -6.94 -11.52
C VAL A 103 15.59 -6.83 -10.08
N ILE A 104 14.72 -7.75 -9.66
CA ILE A 104 14.18 -7.78 -8.30
C ILE A 104 15.29 -7.97 -7.27
N THR A 105 16.21 -8.91 -7.51
CA THR A 105 17.33 -9.20 -6.60
C THR A 105 18.24 -7.97 -6.45
N ARG A 106 18.56 -7.29 -7.56
CA ARG A 106 19.36 -6.05 -7.54
C ARG A 106 18.68 -4.95 -6.73
N TYR A 107 17.36 -4.77 -6.90
CA TYR A 107 16.59 -3.81 -6.12
C TYR A 107 16.62 -4.15 -4.61
N MET A 108 16.41 -5.42 -4.25
CA MET A 108 16.45 -5.85 -2.84
C MET A 108 17.79 -5.54 -2.18
N LEU A 109 18.90 -5.82 -2.87
CA LEU A 109 20.25 -5.58 -2.35
C LEU A 109 20.52 -4.08 -2.16
N LEU A 110 20.09 -3.24 -3.11
CA LEU A 110 20.25 -1.79 -3.00
C LEU A 110 19.35 -1.15 -1.94
N GLU A 111 18.11 -1.62 -1.78
CA GLU A 111 17.27 -1.16 -0.68
C GLU A 111 17.79 -1.63 0.68
N TRP A 112 18.37 -2.83 0.75
CA TRP A 112 19.03 -3.30 1.96
C TRP A 112 20.20 -2.39 2.34
N GLU A 113 21.11 -2.12 1.40
CA GLU A 113 22.25 -1.21 1.63
C GLU A 113 21.80 0.21 1.97
N ARG A 114 20.77 0.73 1.27
CA ARG A 114 20.18 2.04 1.58
C ARG A 114 19.68 2.10 3.02
N ARG A 115 19.02 1.05 3.51
CA ARG A 115 18.56 0.98 4.92
C ARG A 115 19.73 0.96 5.89
N GLN A 116 20.79 0.21 5.61
CA GLN A 116 21.98 0.17 6.47
C GLN A 116 22.69 1.52 6.54
N ASN A 117 22.74 2.27 5.43
CA ASN A 117 23.48 3.53 5.34
C ASN A 117 22.68 4.80 5.72
N GLN A 118 21.34 4.78 5.62
CA GLN A 118 20.50 5.95 5.93
C GLN A 118 19.86 5.94 7.32
N ASP A 119 19.89 4.82 8.06
CA ASP A 119 19.18 4.67 9.33
C ASP A 119 20.12 4.24 10.48
N PHE A 120 20.51 5.18 11.34
CA PHE A 120 21.16 4.85 12.62
C PHE A 120 20.20 4.19 13.63
N ARG A 121 18.88 4.17 13.36
CA ARG A 121 17.84 3.68 14.28
C ARG A 121 17.22 2.32 13.92
N SER A 122 17.61 1.71 12.80
CA SER A 122 17.02 0.43 12.37
C SER A 122 17.91 -0.76 12.76
N TYR A 123 18.26 -0.87 14.04
CA TYR A 123 18.63 -2.15 14.66
C TYR A 123 17.36 -2.79 15.23
N GLY A 124 16.84 -3.84 14.58
CA GLY A 124 15.59 -4.55 14.92
C GLY A 124 14.39 -3.91 14.21
N GLU A 125 13.54 -4.61 13.47
CA GLU A 125 12.76 -5.76 13.94
C GLU A 125 12.51 -6.77 12.80
N LEU A 126 13.52 -7.59 12.49
CA LEU A 126 13.24 -8.98 12.13
C LEU A 126 13.65 -9.78 13.38
N TRP A 127 12.67 -10.10 14.22
CA TRP A 127 12.76 -10.98 15.39
C TRP A 127 13.48 -10.43 16.64
N VAL A 128 12.81 -9.62 17.47
CA VAL A 128 13.05 -9.58 18.93
C VAL A 128 11.77 -9.15 19.67
N CYS A 129 11.15 -10.06 20.44
CA CYS A 129 10.63 -9.75 21.78
C CYS A 129 11.83 -9.84 22.73
N PRO A 130 12.02 -8.91 23.68
CA PRO A 130 11.19 -8.87 24.91
C PRO A 130 10.70 -7.48 25.32
#